data_AF-A0A7X7PVV1-F1
#
_entry.id   AF-A0A7X7PVV1-F1
#
_cell.length_a   1.000
_cell.length_b   1.000
_cell.length_c   1.000
_cell.angle_alpha   90.00
_cell.angle_beta   90.00
_cell.angle_gamma   90.00
#
_symmetry.space_group_name_H-M   'P 1'
#
loop_
_entity.id
_entity.type
_entity.pdbx_description
1 polymer ?
#
loop_
_entity_poly.entity_id
_entity_poly.type
_entity_poly.pdbx_seq_one_letter_code
_entity_poly.pdbx_strand_id
1 'polypeptide(L)' 'MKPDAHIETETKVYTSEDGHAVIEQPAGSVRLSAEDILAVIRELQACYDYCAAWRQSAQE' A
#
# COMPACT_ATOMS: atom_id res chain seq x y z
N MET A 1 -0.32 -8.64 40.02
CA MET A 1 -0.64 -8.67 38.57
C MET A 1 -0.08 -7.39 37.97
N LYS A 2 1.00 -7.48 37.18
CA LYS A 2 1.39 -6.37 36.31
C LYS A 2 0.41 -6.38 35.13
N PRO A 3 -0.06 -5.23 34.64
CA PRO A 3 -0.94 -5.20 33.48
C PRO A 3 -0.16 -5.77 32.29
N ASP A 4 -0.77 -6.73 31.60
CA ASP A 4 -0.27 -7.22 30.31
C ASP A 4 -0.13 -6.02 29.38
N ALA A 5 1.10 -5.71 29.01
CA ALA A 5 1.37 -4.73 27.97
C ALA A 5 0.80 -5.32 26.67
N HIS A 6 -0.39 -4.87 26.28
CA HIS A 6 -0.81 -4.93 24.88
C HIS A 6 0.22 -4.11 24.10
N ILE A 7 1.23 -4.78 23.56
CA ILE A 7 2.11 -4.18 22.57
C ILE A 7 1.23 -4.01 21.34
N GLU A 8 0.64 -2.84 21.19
CA GLU A 8 0.07 -2.40 19.92
C GLU A 8 1.20 -2.47 18.91
N THR A 9 1.13 -3.51 18.11
CA THR A 9 2.03 -3.81 17.01
C THR A 9 1.70 -2.85 15.86
N GLU A 10 1.93 -1.57 16.12
CA GLU A 10 1.46 -0.47 15.28
C GLU A 10 2.27 -0.43 13.98
N THR A 11 1.57 -0.52 12.85
CA THR A 11 2.19 -0.33 11.55
C THR A 11 2.62 1.12 11.41
N LYS A 12 3.90 1.37 11.10
CA LYS A 12 4.43 2.72 10.89
C LYS A 12 4.73 2.94 9.43
N VAL A 13 4.38 4.13 8.95
CA VAL A 13 4.69 4.56 7.59
C VAL A 13 5.50 5.85 7.65
N TYR A 14 6.67 5.85 7.03
CA TYR A 14 7.57 7.01 7.01
C TYR A 14 8.44 7.03 5.75
N THR A 15 9.14 8.13 5.54
CA THR A 15 10.12 8.29 4.45
C THR A 15 11.52 8.13 5.02
N SER A 16 12.36 7.31 4.40
CA SER A 16 13.77 7.17 4.77
C SER A 16 14.60 8.36 4.28
N GLU A 17 15.81 8.52 4.83
CA GLU A 17 16.71 9.64 4.47
C GLU A 17 17.10 9.69 2.99
N ASP A 18 17.11 8.52 2.34
CA ASP A 18 17.35 8.35 0.91
C ASP A 18 16.05 8.32 0.08
N GLY A 19 14.96 8.84 0.63
CA GLY A 19 13.74 9.16 -0.10
C GLY A 19 12.83 7.99 -0.44
N HIS A 20 13.00 6.82 0.19
CA HIS A 20 12.10 5.68 -0.02
C HIS A 20 10.94 5.72 0.96
N ALA A 21 9.79 5.16 0.58
CA ALA A 21 8.70 4.92 1.53
C ALA A 21 8.98 3.63 2.29
N VAL A 22 8.86 3.66 3.61
CA VAL A 22 9.04 2.49 4.48
C VAL A 22 7.73 2.21 5.20
N ILE A 23 7.31 0.95 5.13
CA ILE A 23 6.19 0.40 5.90
C ILE A 23 6.78 -0.60 6.88
N GLU A 24 6.81 -0.23 8.15
CA GLU A 24 7.34 -1.06 9.22
C GLU A 24 6.19 -1.78 9.93
N GLN A 25 6.27 -3.11 9.96
CA GLN A 25 5.30 -4.00 10.57
C GLN A 25 6.02 -4.93 11.54
N PRO A 26 5.30 -5.58 12.48
CA PRO A 26 5.91 -6.53 13.41
C PRO A 26 6.58 -7.72 12.72
N ALA A 27 6.04 -8.12 11.57
CA ALA A 27 6.55 -9.21 10.76
C ALA A 27 7.78 -8.83 9.92
N GLY A 28 8.09 -7.54 9.80
CA GLY A 28 9.19 -7.02 9.00
C GLY A 28 8.91 -5.64 8.42
N SER A 29 9.89 -5.10 7.71
CA SER A 29 9.75 -3.84 6.99
C SER A 29 9.74 -4.06 5.48
N VAL A 30 8.91 -3.30 4.78
CA VAL A 30 8.93 -3.20 3.33
C VAL A 30 9.38 -1.80 2.97
N ARG A 31 10.27 -1.70 2.00
CA ARG A 31 10.80 -0.44 1.51
C ARG A 31 10.52 -0.31 0.03
N LEU A 32 9.88 0.77 -0.37
CA LEU A 32 9.35 1.01 -1.70
C LEU A 32 10.06 2.22 -2.30
N SER A 33 10.58 2.05 -3.51
CA SER A 33 11.02 3.17 -4.35
C SER A 33 9.81 3.93 -4.90
N ALA A 34 10.05 5.12 -5.45
CA ALA A 34 9.02 5.85 -6.17
C ALA A 34 8.48 5.07 -7.38
N GLU A 35 9.33 4.29 -8.04
CA GLU A 35 8.96 3.46 -9.20
C GLU A 35 8.00 2.32 -8.80
N ASP A 36 8.25 1.67 -7.67
CA ASP A 36 7.37 0.62 -7.14
C ASP A 36 5.97 1.17 -6.84
N ILE A 37 5.91 2.35 -6.22
CA ILE A 37 4.63 3.02 -5.90
C ILE A 37 3.89 3.38 -7.20
N LEU A 38 4.60 3.93 -8.18
CA LEU A 38 4.02 4.29 -9.48
C LEU A 38 3.52 3.06 -10.24
N ALA A 39 4.21 1.91 -10.14
CA ALA A 39 3.76 0.67 -10.73
C ALA A 39 2.42 0.22 -10.14
N VAL A 40 2.30 0.20 -8.80
CA VAL A 40 1.04 -0.15 -8.11
C VAL A 40 -0.10 0.78 -8.52
N ILE A 41 0.15 2.10 -8.59
CA ILE A 41 -0.86 3.08 -9.03
C ILE A 41 -1.32 2.79 -10.46
N ARG A 42 -0.41 2.47 -11.37
CA ARG A 42 -0.74 2.16 -12.77
C ARG A 42 -1.58 0.89 -12.90
N GLU A 43 -1.22 -0.18 -12.17
CA GLU A 43 -1.98 -1.42 -12.17
C GLU A 43 -3.40 -1.23 -11.60
N LEU A 44 -3.52 -0.45 -10.51
CA LEU A 44 -4.83 -0.10 -9.96
C LEU A 44 -5.67 0.72 -10.94
N GLN A 45 -5.07 1.69 -11.62
CA GLN A 45 -5.75 2.48 -12.65
C GLN A 45 -6.23 1.59 -13.80
N ALA A 46 -5.39 0.67 -14.29
CA ALA A 46 -5.76 -0.28 -15.33
C ALA A 46 -6.97 -1.15 -14.92
N CYS A 47 -7.04 -1.56 -13.66
CA CYS A 47 -8.19 -2.29 -13.12
C CYS A 47 -9.47 -1.44 -13.14
N TYR A 48 -9.39 -0.16 -12.76
CA TYR A 48 -10.52 0.76 -12.83
C TYR A 48 -10.99 1.00 -14.26
N ASP A 49 -10.05 1.21 -15.19
CA ASP A 49 -10.34 1.43 -16.60
C ASP A 49 -11.02 0.22 -17.22
N TYR A 50 -10.54 -0.99 -16.91
CA TYR A 50 -11.19 -2.25 -17.31
C TYR A 50 -12.64 -2.32 -16.82
N CYS A 51 -12.88 -2.00 -15.54
CA CYS A 51 -14.23 -2.01 -14.96
C CYS A 51 -15.14 -0.91 -15.54
N ALA A 52 -14.58 0.21 -15.96
CA ALA A 52 -15.32 1.29 -16.61
C ALA A 52 -15.72 0.89 -18.04
N ALA A 53 -14.79 0.34 -18.82
CA ALA A 53 -15.04 -0.15 -20.17
C ALA A 53 -16.08 -1.28 -20.17
N TRP A 54 -15.97 -2.24 -19.25
CA TRP A 54 -16.95 -3.32 -19.11
C TRP A 54 -18.36 -2.78 -18.83
N ARG A 55 -18.50 -1.81 -17.91
CA ARG A 55 -19.79 -1.18 -17.59
C ARG A 55 -20.41 -0.46 -18.79
N GLN A 56 -19.60 0.19 -19.62
CA GLN A 56 -20.07 0.86 -20.84
C GLN A 56 -20.57 -0.16 -21.87
N SER A 57 -19.82 -1.26 -22.08
CA SER A 57 -20.21 -2.32 -23.03
C SER A 57 -21.46 -3.09 -22.62
N ALA A 58 -21.83 -3.09 -21.33
CA ALA A 58 -23.03 -3.76 -20.83
C ALA A 58 -24.31 -2.89 -20.94
N GLN A 59 -24.16 -1.62 -21.32
CA GLN A 59 -25.27 -0.67 -21.49
C GLN A 59 -25.67 -0.45 -22.96
N GLU A 60 -24.90 -0.98 -23.91
CA GLU A 60 -25.20 -1.02 -25.35
C GLU A 60 -25.85 -2.36 -25.75
#